data_AF-A0A7S3MTC4-F1
#
_entry.id   AF-A0A7S3MTC4-F1
#
_cell.length_a   1.000
_cell.length_b   1.000
_cell.length_c   1.000
_cell.angle_alpha   90.00
_cell.angle_beta   90.00
_cell.angle_gamma   90.00
#
_symmetry.space_group_name_H-M   'P 1'
#
loop_
_entity.id
_entity.type
_entity.pdbx_description
1 polymer ?
#
loop_
_entity_poly.entity_id
_entity_poly.type
_entity_poly.pdbx_seq_one_letter_code
_entity_poly.pdbx_strand_id
1 'polypeptide(L)'
;MRPVFNTTYDIEAQTVEVNVPKEYQHLVEGVFLRHAETLQNERRDFRWMIAMNNVTNKCIAPAVKMPKKNRCFQTIFWKQAKMEQQADDEGHYKIDVPQPQEGLWMGFYAQVYFKGEGPDPKAGMLKNSYHKTSMGWVTPDTLPFEPCEGQTCTSNLI
;
A
#
# COMPACT_ATOMS: atom_id res chain seq x y z
N MET A 1 16.71 5.96 19.16
CA MET A 1 16.93 5.22 17.88
C MET A 1 15.58 5.06 17.21
N ARG A 2 15.42 5.26 15.89
CA ARG A 2 14.09 5.18 15.25
C ARG A 2 13.70 3.69 15.10
N PRO A 3 12.55 3.23 15.62
CA PRO A 3 12.10 1.85 15.46
C PRO A 3 12.06 1.40 14.01
N VAL A 4 12.37 0.13 13.80
CA VAL A 4 12.34 -0.53 12.50
C VAL A 4 11.50 -1.80 12.62
N PHE A 5 11.06 -2.30 11.47
CA PHE A 5 10.40 -3.59 11.36
C PHE A 5 10.75 -4.18 9.99
N ASN A 6 10.67 -5.49 9.89
CA ASN A 6 10.81 -6.22 8.65
C ASN A 6 9.44 -6.67 8.16
N THR A 7 9.31 -6.82 6.84
CA THR A 7 8.09 -7.32 6.24
C THR A 7 8.36 -8.31 5.14
N THR A 8 7.52 -9.32 5.06
CA THR A 8 7.51 -10.31 4.00
C THR A 8 6.10 -10.42 3.43
N TYR A 9 6.01 -10.69 2.13
CA TYR A 9 4.76 -11.00 1.45
C TYR A 9 4.95 -12.32 0.74
N ASP A 10 4.16 -13.32 1.14
CA ASP A 10 4.08 -14.62 0.49
C ASP A 10 3.03 -14.54 -0.62
N ILE A 11 3.49 -14.59 -1.86
CA ILE A 11 2.63 -14.48 -3.05
C ILE A 11 1.75 -15.71 -3.21
N GLU A 12 2.24 -16.90 -2.87
CA GLU A 12 1.49 -18.15 -3.04
C GLU A 12 0.39 -18.26 -1.98
N ALA A 13 0.73 -17.97 -0.73
CA ALA A 13 -0.22 -17.98 0.37
C ALA A 13 -1.11 -16.72 0.42
N GLN A 14 -0.75 -15.67 -0.32
CA GLN A 14 -1.37 -14.34 -0.24
C GLN A 14 -1.38 -13.80 1.19
N THR A 15 -0.25 -13.89 1.90
CA THR A 15 -0.15 -13.43 3.30
C THR A 15 0.95 -12.40 3.51
N VAL A 16 0.69 -11.41 4.36
CA VAL A 16 1.69 -10.41 4.76
C VAL A 16 2.07 -10.63 6.21
N GLU A 17 3.37 -10.64 6.48
CA GLU A 17 3.91 -10.75 7.82
C GLU A 17 4.76 -9.53 8.16
N VAL A 18 4.65 -9.09 9.42
CA VAL A 18 5.40 -7.97 9.99
C VAL A 18 6.13 -8.48 11.22
N ASN A 19 7.44 -8.25 11.25
CA ASN A 19 8.32 -8.64 12.34
C ASN A 19 8.93 -7.39 12.98
N VAL A 20 8.55 -7.12 14.23
CA VAL A 20 9.07 -6.00 15.02
C VAL A 20 10.15 -6.53 15.98
N PRO A 21 11.42 -6.06 15.88
CA PRO A 21 12.48 -6.45 16.80
C PRO A 21 12.12 -6.19 18.26
N LYS A 22 12.60 -7.07 19.16
CA LYS A 22 12.25 -7.09 20.58
C LYS A 22 12.46 -5.75 21.28
N GLU A 23 13.51 -5.02 20.91
CA GLU A 23 13.79 -3.70 21.47
C GLU A 23 12.72 -2.65 21.15
N TYR A 24 11.84 -2.87 20.16
CA TYR A 24 10.79 -1.92 19.75
C TYR A 24 9.36 -2.40 20.03
N GLN A 25 9.15 -3.65 20.44
CA GLN A 25 7.81 -4.24 20.61
C GLN A 25 6.95 -3.46 21.61
N HIS A 26 7.53 -3.02 22.72
CA HIS A 26 6.85 -2.22 23.75
C HIS A 26 6.37 -0.84 23.26
N LEU A 27 6.91 -0.37 22.13
CA LEU A 27 6.51 0.88 21.47
C LEU A 27 5.36 0.68 20.48
N VAL A 28 5.03 -0.56 20.08
CA VAL A 28 3.98 -0.80 19.08
C VAL A 28 2.61 -0.45 19.65
N GLU A 29 1.85 0.34 18.91
CA GLU A 29 0.46 0.70 19.22
C GLU A 29 -0.54 -0.02 18.33
N GLY A 30 -0.11 -0.43 17.14
CA GLY A 30 -0.93 -1.17 16.20
C GLY A 30 -0.22 -1.46 14.90
N VAL A 31 -0.58 -2.58 14.30
CA VAL A 31 -0.07 -3.05 13.01
C VAL A 31 -1.27 -3.26 12.09
N PHE A 32 -1.20 -2.68 10.90
CA PHE A 32 -2.32 -2.66 9.96
C PHE A 32 -1.85 -2.94 8.54
N LEU A 33 -2.69 -3.65 7.78
CA LEU A 33 -2.61 -3.71 6.34
C LEU A 33 -3.44 -2.56 5.76
N ARG A 34 -2.79 -1.69 5.00
CA ARG A 34 -3.46 -0.72 4.14
C ARG A 34 -3.63 -1.34 2.78
N HIS A 35 -4.84 -1.28 2.22
CA HIS A 35 -5.10 -1.81 0.89
C HIS A 35 -6.14 -0.98 0.14
N ALA A 36 -6.04 -0.96 -1.18
CA ALA A 36 -6.98 -0.30 -2.07
C ALA A 36 -7.12 -1.08 -3.37
N GLU A 37 -8.33 -1.13 -3.91
CA GLU A 37 -8.61 -1.69 -5.23
C GLU A 37 -8.59 -0.58 -6.29
N THR A 38 -8.21 -0.92 -7.52
CA THR A 38 -8.45 -0.06 -8.67
C THR A 38 -9.96 0.11 -8.89
N LEU A 39 -10.37 1.21 -9.52
CA LEU A 39 -11.78 1.43 -9.87
C LEU A 39 -12.13 0.94 -11.29
N GLN A 40 -11.13 0.38 -11.99
CA GLN A 40 -11.19 -0.03 -13.39
C GLN A 40 -10.32 -1.29 -13.58
N ASN A 41 -10.58 -2.04 -14.66
CA ASN A 41 -9.92 -3.31 -14.96
C ASN A 41 -8.51 -3.15 -15.58
N GLU A 42 -7.90 -1.99 -15.39
CA GLU A 42 -6.56 -1.69 -15.89
C GLU A 42 -5.62 -1.60 -14.68
N ARG A 43 -4.38 -2.09 -14.83
CA ARG A 43 -3.32 -1.92 -13.83
C ARG A 43 -2.94 -0.44 -13.77
N ARG A 44 -3.69 0.34 -13.01
CA ARG A 44 -3.45 1.77 -12.79
C ARG A 44 -2.64 1.93 -11.52
N ASP A 45 -1.63 2.78 -11.59
CA ASP A 45 -0.89 3.22 -10.41
C ASP A 45 -1.87 3.81 -9.38
N PHE A 46 -1.66 3.53 -8.09
CA PHE A 46 -2.52 3.98 -6.97
C PHE A 46 -2.30 5.46 -6.63
N ARG A 47 -2.06 6.28 -7.64
CA ARG A 47 -1.88 7.73 -7.57
C ARG A 47 -3.21 8.45 -7.73
N TRP A 48 -3.37 9.54 -7.00
CA TRP A 48 -4.55 10.40 -7.10
C TRP A 48 -4.63 11.16 -8.43
N MET A 49 -3.51 11.28 -9.14
CA MET A 49 -3.40 12.06 -10.37
C MET A 49 -2.86 11.20 -11.52
N ILE A 50 -3.63 11.09 -12.59
CA ILE A 50 -3.22 10.43 -13.84
C ILE A 50 -3.06 11.48 -14.94
N ALA A 51 -2.03 11.34 -15.79
CA ALA A 51 -1.89 12.16 -16.99
C ALA A 51 -2.95 11.76 -18.02
N MET A 52 -3.69 12.74 -18.52
CA MET A 52 -4.64 12.52 -19.60
C MET A 52 -3.86 12.47 -20.92
N ASN A 53 -4.17 11.50 -21.78
CA ASN A 53 -3.81 11.57 -23.19
C ASN A 53 -5.06 11.19 -23.99
N ASN A 54 -5.28 11.83 -25.14
CA ASN A 54 -6.52 11.67 -25.90
C ASN A 54 -6.61 10.31 -26.62
N VAL A 55 -5.67 9.40 -26.37
CA VAL A 55 -5.52 8.11 -27.07
C VAL A 55 -5.82 6.93 -26.14
N THR A 56 -5.12 6.82 -25.00
CA THR A 56 -5.24 5.70 -24.04
C THR A 56 -5.78 6.11 -22.67
N ASN A 57 -5.63 7.37 -22.25
CA ASN A 57 -5.95 7.82 -20.89
C ASN A 57 -6.97 8.97 -20.91
N LYS A 58 -8.19 8.69 -21.40
CA LYS A 58 -9.31 9.63 -21.26
C LYS A 58 -9.75 9.69 -19.79
N CYS A 59 -10.12 10.86 -19.27
CA CYS A 59 -10.75 10.94 -17.95
C CYS A 59 -12.15 10.31 -18.01
N ILE A 60 -12.24 9.03 -17.69
CA ILE A 60 -13.48 8.26 -17.63
C ILE A 60 -13.93 8.20 -16.18
N ALA A 61 -15.25 8.31 -15.94
CA ALA A 61 -15.81 8.19 -14.60
C ALA A 61 -15.33 6.89 -13.92
N PRO A 62 -14.97 6.93 -12.63
CA PRO A 62 -15.21 8.02 -11.67
C PRO A 62 -14.12 9.11 -11.63
N ALA A 63 -13.13 9.09 -12.53
CA ALA A 63 -12.09 10.12 -12.54
C ALA A 63 -12.63 11.48 -13.05
N VAL A 64 -12.25 12.56 -12.37
CA VAL A 64 -12.68 13.93 -12.70
C VAL A 64 -11.55 14.68 -13.40
N LYS A 65 -11.85 15.27 -14.56
CA LYS A 65 -10.88 16.10 -15.29
C LYS A 65 -10.59 17.38 -14.50
N MET A 66 -9.31 17.67 -14.27
CA MET A 66 -8.95 18.92 -13.60
C MET A 66 -9.03 20.10 -14.58
N PRO A 67 -9.59 21.25 -14.17
CA PRO A 67 -9.65 22.44 -15.01
C PRO A 67 -8.24 22.87 -15.45
N LYS A 68 -8.09 23.19 -16.75
CA LYS A 68 -6.85 23.73 -17.35
C LYS A 68 -5.60 22.83 -17.20
N LYS A 69 -5.74 21.57 -16.78
CA LYS A 69 -4.63 20.61 -16.73
C LYS A 69 -4.96 19.38 -17.55
N ASN A 70 -3.95 18.82 -18.22
CA ASN A 70 -4.06 17.54 -18.92
C ASN A 70 -3.95 16.37 -17.93
N ARG A 71 -4.76 16.40 -16.86
CA ARG A 71 -4.72 15.42 -15.76
C ARG A 71 -6.12 15.10 -15.25
N CYS A 72 -6.29 13.85 -14.83
CA CYS A 72 -7.49 13.37 -14.18
C CYS A 72 -7.19 13.16 -12.70
N PHE A 73 -8.10 13.58 -11.84
CA PHE A 73 -8.14 13.22 -10.44
C PHE A 73 -8.94 11.92 -10.30
N GLN A 74 -8.37 10.90 -9.68
CA GLN A 74 -9.10 9.67 -9.34
C GLN A 74 -9.08 9.47 -7.82
N THR A 75 -10.21 9.10 -7.24
CA THR A 75 -10.26 8.75 -5.82
C THR A 75 -9.71 7.35 -5.62
N ILE A 76 -8.95 7.15 -4.55
CA ILE A 76 -8.47 5.83 -4.14
C ILE A 76 -8.77 5.68 -2.67
N PHE A 77 -9.61 4.70 -2.36
CA PHE A 77 -10.07 4.46 -1.01
C PHE A 77 -9.18 3.41 -0.35
N TRP A 78 -8.18 3.90 0.39
CA TRP A 78 -7.31 3.05 1.20
C TRP A 78 -8.05 2.59 2.47
N LYS A 79 -8.43 1.33 2.46
CA LYS A 79 -9.00 0.62 3.61
C LYS A 79 -7.89 0.22 4.59
N GLN A 80 -8.28 -0.06 5.82
CA GLN A 80 -7.39 -0.49 6.89
C GLN A 80 -7.91 -1.80 7.48
N ALA A 81 -7.07 -2.83 7.50
CA ALA A 81 -7.34 -4.07 8.22
C ALA A 81 -6.29 -4.22 9.33
N LYS A 82 -6.71 -4.61 10.54
CA LYS A 82 -5.80 -4.83 11.67
C LYS A 82 -5.13 -6.19 11.50
N MET A 83 -3.81 -6.24 11.66
CA MET A 83 -3.06 -7.49 11.63
C MET A 83 -3.10 -8.17 12.99
N GLU A 84 -3.12 -9.50 13.00
CA GLU A 84 -3.20 -10.30 14.21
C GLU A 84 -1.80 -10.69 14.67
N GLN A 85 -1.53 -10.45 15.95
CA GLN A 85 -0.29 -10.92 16.56
C GLN A 85 -0.34 -12.44 16.68
N GLN A 86 0.75 -13.11 16.28
CA GLN A 86 0.84 -14.56 16.38
C GLN A 86 1.01 -14.98 17.84
N ALA A 87 0.36 -16.07 18.24
CA ALA A 87 0.26 -16.46 19.65
C ALA A 87 1.60 -16.91 20.27
N ASP A 88 2.53 -17.32 19.43
CA ASP A 88 3.82 -17.90 19.78
C ASP A 88 4.98 -16.89 19.77
N ASP A 89 4.80 -15.69 19.21
CA ASP A 89 5.86 -14.68 19.12
C ASP A 89 5.36 -13.24 19.35
N GLU A 90 5.90 -12.61 20.40
CA GLU A 90 5.69 -11.18 20.60
C GLU A 90 6.37 -10.40 19.47
N GLY A 91 5.61 -9.53 18.79
CA GLY A 91 6.14 -8.71 17.70
C GLY A 91 6.04 -9.31 16.30
N HIS A 92 5.55 -10.55 16.15
CA HIS A 92 5.17 -11.12 14.86
C HIS A 92 3.68 -10.94 14.59
N TYR A 93 3.35 -10.32 13.47
CA TYR A 93 1.97 -10.07 13.05
C TYR A 93 1.74 -10.63 11.66
N LYS A 94 0.57 -11.21 11.44
CA LYS A 94 0.18 -11.80 10.15
C LYS A 94 -1.23 -11.37 9.77
N ILE A 95 -1.47 -11.33 8.47
CA ILE A 95 -2.81 -11.17 7.91
C ILE A 95 -2.88 -11.78 6.50
N ASP A 96 -4.03 -12.35 6.18
CA ASP A 96 -4.36 -12.74 4.81
C ASP A 96 -4.68 -11.49 4.00
N VAL A 97 -4.10 -11.39 2.80
CA VAL A 97 -4.37 -10.29 1.88
C VAL A 97 -5.77 -10.49 1.29
N PRO A 98 -6.68 -9.50 1.41
CA PRO A 98 -7.99 -9.60 0.79
C PRO A 98 -7.87 -9.79 -0.73
N GLN A 99 -8.70 -10.66 -1.30
CA GLN A 99 -8.71 -10.85 -2.74
C GLN A 99 -9.40 -9.65 -3.42
N PRO A 100 -8.83 -9.09 -4.50
CA PRO A 100 -9.52 -8.07 -5.29
C PRO A 100 -10.77 -8.64 -5.95
N GLN A 101 -11.72 -7.77 -6.28
CA GLN A 101 -12.81 -8.16 -7.18
C GLN A 101 -12.25 -8.58 -8.54
N GLU A 102 -12.96 -9.48 -9.22
CA GLU A 102 -12.55 -10.02 -10.52
C GLU A 102 -12.23 -8.90 -11.53
N GLY A 103 -11.05 -8.98 -12.14
CA GLY A 103 -10.56 -7.99 -13.10
C GLY A 103 -9.94 -6.73 -12.48
N LEU A 104 -10.05 -6.51 -11.17
CA LEU A 104 -9.42 -5.39 -10.47
C LEU A 104 -8.07 -5.77 -9.89
N TRP A 105 -7.28 -4.74 -9.62
CA TRP A 105 -5.98 -4.85 -8.98
C TRP A 105 -6.06 -4.30 -7.58
N MET A 106 -5.36 -4.91 -6.63
CA MET A 106 -5.23 -4.41 -5.27
C MET A 106 -3.79 -4.05 -4.96
N GLY A 107 -3.58 -2.84 -4.50
CA GLY A 107 -2.31 -2.36 -3.96
C GLY A 107 -2.40 -2.38 -2.45
N PHE A 108 -1.34 -2.83 -1.77
CA PHE A 108 -1.32 -2.93 -0.33
C PHE A 108 0.07 -2.75 0.27
N TYR A 109 0.13 -2.36 1.55
CA TYR A 109 1.36 -2.23 2.33
C TYR A 109 1.05 -2.37 3.82
N ALA A 110 2.04 -2.77 4.61
CA ALA A 110 1.95 -2.79 6.06
C ALA A 110 2.25 -1.40 6.64
N GLN A 111 1.50 -1.00 7.66
CA GLN A 111 1.70 0.23 8.41
C GLN A 111 1.76 -0.09 9.91
N VAL A 112 2.88 0.26 10.54
CA VAL A 112 3.10 0.07 11.98
C VAL A 112 3.08 1.43 12.67
N TYR A 113 2.25 1.56 13.70
CA TYR A 113 2.22 2.73 14.58
C TYR A 113 3.04 2.46 15.83
N PHE A 114 3.89 3.43 16.18
CA PHE A 114 4.74 3.41 17.36
C PHE A 114 4.42 4.59 18.28
N LYS A 115 4.57 4.38 19.59
CA LYS A 115 4.53 5.42 20.62
C LYS A 115 5.61 6.47 20.34
N GLY A 116 5.23 7.73 20.38
CA GLY A 116 6.18 8.84 20.41
C GLY A 116 6.91 8.92 21.75
N GLU A 117 8.16 9.39 21.73
CA GLU A 117 8.94 9.61 22.95
C GLU A 117 8.51 10.93 23.60
N GLY A 118 8.06 10.87 24.85
CA GLY A 118 7.75 12.03 25.69
C GLY A 118 6.49 12.82 25.29
N PRO A 119 6.10 13.81 26.12
CA PRO A 119 5.06 14.77 25.74
C PRO A 119 5.59 15.64 24.59
N ASP A 120 4.97 15.55 23.42
CA ASP A 120 5.25 16.48 22.32
C ASP A 120 4.49 17.79 22.59
N PRO A 121 5.18 18.90 22.91
CA PRO A 121 4.52 20.18 23.18
C PRO A 121 3.78 20.75 21.97
N LYS A 122 4.01 20.23 20.76
CA LYS A 122 3.28 20.60 19.54
C LYS A 122 2.12 19.68 19.22
N ALA A 123 2.04 18.50 19.85
CA ALA A 123 0.97 17.55 19.58
C ALA A 123 -0.38 18.01 20.14
N GLY A 124 -0.41 18.93 21.11
CA GLY A 124 -1.66 19.46 21.66
C GLY A 124 -2.57 18.32 22.15
N MET A 125 -3.79 18.21 21.60
CA MET A 125 -4.72 17.10 21.87
C MET A 125 -4.48 15.83 21.03
N LEU A 126 -3.56 15.86 20.06
CA LEU A 126 -3.25 14.71 19.22
C LEU A 126 -2.28 13.77 19.94
N LYS A 127 -2.51 12.46 19.80
CA LYS A 127 -1.64 11.44 20.36
C LYS A 127 -0.26 11.51 19.68
N ASN A 128 0.81 11.68 20.48
CA ASN A 128 2.18 11.63 19.98
C ASN A 128 2.50 10.20 19.52
N SER A 129 2.27 9.94 18.24
CA SER A 129 2.50 8.66 17.58
C SER A 129 3.11 8.94 16.22
N TYR A 130 4.02 8.08 15.79
CA TYR A 130 4.50 8.08 14.41
C TYR A 130 4.28 6.70 13.82
N HIS A 131 4.21 6.66 12.50
CA HIS A 131 4.05 5.43 11.78
C HIS A 131 5.16 5.25 10.77
N LYS A 132 5.43 4.00 10.43
CA LYS A 132 6.29 3.61 9.32
C LYS A 132 5.53 2.63 8.43
N THR A 133 5.83 2.67 7.14
CA THR A 133 5.22 1.81 6.14
C THR A 133 6.26 0.87 5.53
N SER A 134 5.85 -0.32 5.14
CA SER A 134 6.66 -1.21 4.31
C SER A 134 6.76 -0.66 2.88
N MET A 135 7.47 -1.39 2.02
CA MET A 135 7.24 -1.29 0.59
C MET A 135 5.80 -1.71 0.23
N GLY A 136 5.31 -1.22 -0.90
CA GLY A 136 4.00 -1.60 -1.42
C GLY A 136 4.10 -2.81 -2.34
N TRP A 137 3.05 -3.62 -2.34
CA TRP A 137 2.84 -4.75 -3.25
C TRP A 137 1.54 -4.56 -4.03
N VAL A 138 1.38 -5.37 -5.08
CA VAL A 138 0.18 -5.40 -5.92
C VAL A 138 -0.22 -6.86 -6.17
N THR A 139 -1.52 -7.16 -6.14
CA THR A 139 -2.09 -8.47 -6.49
C THR A 139 -3.29 -8.28 -7.45
N PRO A 140 -3.53 -9.17 -8.43
CA PRO A 140 -2.68 -10.31 -8.79
C PRO A 140 -1.32 -9.86 -9.35
N ASP A 141 -0.25 -10.61 -9.09
CA ASP A 141 1.08 -10.31 -9.63
C ASP A 141 1.26 -10.86 -11.05
N THR A 142 0.28 -10.61 -11.90
CA THR A 142 0.31 -10.99 -13.31
C THR A 142 0.73 -9.77 -14.10
N LEU A 143 1.99 -9.63 -14.52
CA LEU A 143 2.31 -8.55 -15.46
C LEU A 143 1.44 -8.70 -16.72
N PRO A 144 0.86 -7.62 -17.29
CA PRO A 144 0.09 -7.71 -18.52
C PRO A 144 0.95 -8.08 -19.75
N PHE A 145 2.27 -8.18 -19.56
CA PHE A 145 3.23 -8.57 -20.57
C PHE A 145 4.07 -9.71 -20.01
N GLU A 146 4.36 -10.70 -20.85
CA GLU A 146 5.40 -11.70 -20.60
C GLU A 146 6.71 -11.01 -20.16
N PRO A 147 7.51 -11.63 -19.29
CA PRO A 147 8.85 -11.15 -18.96
C PRO A 147 9.62 -10.86 -20.27
N CYS A 148 9.96 -9.60 -20.49
CA CYS A 148 10.82 -9.22 -21.60
C CYS A 148 12.28 -9.24 -21.13
N GLU A 149 13.22 -9.62 -22.01
CA GLU A 149 14.65 -9.49 -21.77
C GLU A 149 15.34 -8.74 -22.93
N GLY A 150 16.34 -7.92 -22.59
CA GLY A 150 17.16 -7.20 -23.57
C GLY A 150 16.39 -6.14 -24.36
N GLN A 151 16.64 -6.06 -25.66
CA GLN A 151 16.08 -5.03 -26.55
C GLN A 151 14.56 -5.14 -26.77
N THR A 152 13.93 -6.23 -26.32
CA THR A 152 12.47 -6.39 -26.38
C THR A 152 11.74 -5.58 -25.30
N CYS A 153 12.45 -5.12 -24.26
CA CYS A 153 11.92 -4.24 -23.21
C CYS A 153 11.94 -2.75 -23.57
N THR A 154 12.22 -2.39 -24.83
CA THR A 154 12.38 -0.99 -25.21
C THR A 154 11.02 -0.27 -25.21
N SER A 155 10.71 0.36 -24.08
CA SER A 155 9.72 1.44 -23.90
C SER A 155 8.30 1.16 -24.40
N ASN A 156 7.55 0.41 -23.60
CA ASN A 156 6.12 0.66 -23.39
C ASN A 156 5.82 0.54 -21.88
N LEU A 157 6.48 1.37 -21.07
CA LEU A 157 5.98 1.66 -19.72
C LEU A 157 4.71 2.50 -19.90
N ILE A 158 3.55 1.83 -19.91
CA ILE A 158 2.23 2.46 -19.86
C ILE A 158 1.97 3.00 -18.46
#